data_AF-A0A0L6W9H2-F1
#
_entry.id   AF-A0A0L6W9H2-F1
#
_cell.length_a   1.000
_cell.length_b   1.000
_cell.length_c   1.000
_cell.angle_alpha   90.00
_cell.angle_beta   90.00
_cell.angle_gamma   90.00
#
_symmetry.space_group_name_H-M   'P 1'
#
loop_
_entity.id
_entity.type
_entity.pdbx_description
1 polymer ?
#
loop_
_entity_poly.entity_id
_entity_poly.type
_entity_poly.pdbx_seq_one_letter_code
_entity_poly.pdbx_strand_id
1 'polypeptide(L)'
;MATYFIADGTQLGLPSEAVVHENCVATYLKSIPLDKKPVVVYVARDLQVLRSLNPVVNCKGRVETILDSGSQIVCMALAEALRVGLTWDPDIKLCMESANKQVNESVGLARNVPFTFAEGFTVYLQVHIFEKPAYTVLLGRPFDTLTESNIQNLQDGSAIITIRDPNTGRRTALPTMERGKVSREESRREEEAKF
;
A
#
# COMPACT_ATOMS: atom_id res chain seq x y z
N MET A 1 -15.21 -3.47 -6.48
CA MET A 1 -15.55 -3.00 -7.85
C MET A 1 -15.77 -1.50 -7.82
N ALA A 2 -15.08 -0.76 -8.67
CA ALA A 2 -15.32 0.68 -8.82
C ALA A 2 -16.75 0.89 -9.38
N THR A 3 -17.58 1.66 -8.69
CA THR A 3 -18.90 2.04 -9.22
C THR A 3 -18.79 3.37 -9.95
N TYR A 4 -19.37 3.42 -11.14
CA TYR A 4 -19.44 4.61 -11.97
C TYR A 4 -20.77 4.66 -12.71
N PHE A 5 -21.16 5.86 -13.12
CA PHE A 5 -22.26 6.06 -14.06
C PHE A 5 -21.77 6.88 -15.26
N ILE A 6 -22.48 6.74 -16.39
CA ILE A 6 -22.28 7.58 -17.56
C ILE A 6 -23.31 8.71 -17.48
N ALA A 7 -22.84 9.95 -17.47
CA ALA A 7 -23.73 11.11 -17.46
C ALA A 7 -24.46 11.22 -18.81
N ASP A 8 -25.75 11.53 -18.77
CA ASP A 8 -26.61 11.75 -19.95
C ASP A 8 -26.85 13.25 -20.22
N GLY A 9 -26.09 14.12 -19.53
CA GLY A 9 -26.22 15.57 -19.62
C GLY A 9 -27.31 16.18 -18.74
N THR A 10 -28.09 15.36 -18.01
CA THR A 10 -29.10 15.84 -17.06
C THR A 10 -28.54 16.05 -15.64
N GLN A 11 -27.39 15.46 -15.33
CA GLN A 11 -26.71 15.63 -14.06
C GLN A 11 -26.02 17.00 -13.99
N LEU A 12 -26.04 17.60 -12.78
CA LEU A 12 -25.68 18.99 -12.52
C LEU A 12 -24.32 19.40 -13.15
N GLY A 13 -24.38 20.03 -14.31
CA GLY A 13 -23.20 20.57 -15.01
C GLY A 13 -22.24 19.54 -15.62
N LEU A 14 -22.64 18.27 -15.75
CA LEU A 14 -21.81 17.23 -16.36
C LEU A 14 -22.10 17.12 -17.87
N PRO A 15 -21.07 17.04 -18.74
CA PRO A 15 -21.29 16.79 -20.15
C PRO A 15 -21.81 15.35 -20.36
N SER A 16 -22.61 15.15 -21.41
CA SER A 16 -23.03 13.81 -21.83
C SER A 16 -21.81 12.93 -22.09
N GLU A 17 -21.94 11.63 -21.80
CA GLU A 17 -20.90 10.60 -21.91
C GLU A 17 -19.75 10.73 -20.89
N ALA A 18 -19.83 11.65 -19.92
CA ALA A 18 -18.84 11.72 -18.86
C ALA A 18 -18.89 10.45 -18.00
N VAL A 19 -17.73 9.80 -17.81
CA VAL A 19 -17.56 8.71 -16.85
C VAL A 19 -17.37 9.31 -15.46
N VAL A 20 -18.33 9.09 -14.56
CA VAL A 20 -18.33 9.69 -13.23
C VAL A 20 -18.16 8.61 -12.18
N HIS A 21 -17.09 8.71 -11.39
CA HIS A 21 -16.90 7.89 -10.20
C HIS A 21 -17.99 8.20 -9.18
N GLU A 22 -18.71 7.18 -8.70
CA GLU A 22 -19.76 7.39 -7.72
C GLU A 22 -19.18 7.86 -6.38
N ASN A 23 -19.86 8.81 -5.75
CA ASN A 23 -19.50 9.27 -4.41
C ASN A 23 -19.73 8.14 -3.40
N CYS A 24 -18.68 7.74 -2.68
CA CYS A 24 -18.73 6.71 -1.66
C CYS A 24 -19.78 6.99 -0.57
N VAL A 25 -20.02 8.26 -0.23
CA VAL A 25 -21.08 8.63 0.73
C VAL A 25 -22.47 8.41 0.14
N ALA A 26 -22.66 8.72 -1.15
CA ALA A 26 -23.94 8.49 -1.81
C ALA A 26 -24.23 6.98 -1.96
N THR A 27 -23.22 6.18 -2.30
CA THR A 27 -23.32 4.73 -2.34
C THR A 27 -23.64 4.14 -0.97
N TYR A 28 -22.97 4.59 0.10
CA TYR A 28 -23.28 4.19 1.47
C TYR A 28 -24.73 4.52 1.86
N LEU A 29 -25.19 5.75 1.62
CA LEU A 29 -26.55 6.15 1.94
C LEU A 29 -27.61 5.32 1.21
N LYS A 30 -27.36 4.93 -0.05
CA LYS A 30 -28.23 4.02 -0.81
C LYS A 30 -28.23 2.59 -0.26
N SER A 31 -27.13 2.16 0.37
CA SER A 31 -27.00 0.80 0.94
C SER A 31 -27.74 0.62 2.26
N ILE A 32 -28.13 1.73 2.92
CA ILE A 32 -28.84 1.69 4.20
C ILE A 32 -30.33 1.36 3.93
N PRO A 33 -30.89 0.32 4.58
CA PRO A 33 -32.32 0.04 4.52
C PRO A 33 -33.17 1.24 4.96
N LEU A 34 -34.32 1.45 4.31
CA LEU A 34 -35.19 2.62 4.51
C LEU A 34 -35.60 2.87 5.98
N ASP A 35 -35.59 1.83 6.81
CA ASP A 35 -35.98 1.82 8.22
C ASP A 35 -34.81 2.07 9.20
N LYS A 36 -33.57 2.16 8.70
CA LYS A 36 -32.37 2.34 9.54
C LYS A 36 -31.78 3.73 9.40
N LYS A 37 -31.37 4.31 10.54
CA LYS A 37 -30.61 5.56 10.56
C LYS A 37 -29.14 5.29 10.16
N PRO A 38 -28.49 6.21 9.43
CA PRO A 38 -27.08 6.08 9.11
C PRO A 38 -26.25 6.00 10.39
N VAL A 39 -25.48 4.93 10.56
CA VAL A 39 -24.48 4.86 11.61
C VAL A 39 -23.25 5.61 11.11
N VAL A 40 -22.68 6.51 11.91
CA VAL A 40 -21.43 7.21 11.56
C VAL A 40 -20.25 6.24 11.74
N VAL A 41 -20.18 5.24 10.88
CA VAL A 41 -19.02 4.36 10.74
C VAL A 41 -18.74 4.30 9.24
N TYR A 42 -17.65 4.93 8.80
CA TYR A 42 -17.15 4.78 7.44
C TYR A 42 -16.66 3.34 7.29
N VAL A 43 -17.50 2.45 6.78
CA VAL A 43 -17.13 1.07 6.51
C VAL A 43 -16.23 1.06 5.27
N ALA A 44 -14.96 0.70 5.45
CA ALA A 44 -13.98 0.63 4.37
C ALA A 44 -14.36 -0.31 3.20
N ARG A 45 -15.42 -1.14 3.33
CA ARG A 45 -15.92 -2.01 2.26
C ARG A 45 -16.41 -1.26 1.03
N ASP A 46 -16.95 -0.05 1.22
CA ASP A 46 -17.46 0.78 0.11
C ASP A 46 -16.40 1.73 -0.45
N LEU A 47 -15.18 1.69 0.12
CA LEU A 47 -14.01 2.41 -0.38
C LEU A 47 -13.12 1.42 -1.15
N GLN A 48 -12.47 1.87 -2.22
CA GLN A 48 -11.47 1.05 -2.90
C GLN A 48 -10.27 0.88 -1.97
N VAL A 49 -10.18 -0.27 -1.31
CA VAL A 49 -9.13 -0.57 -0.31
C VAL A 49 -7.76 -0.54 -0.97
N LEU A 50 -6.80 0.12 -0.30
CA LEU A 50 -5.41 0.18 -0.76
C LEU A 50 -4.83 -1.22 -0.96
N ARG A 51 -3.94 -1.34 -1.95
CA ARG A 51 -3.26 -2.58 -2.27
C ARG A 51 -1.87 -2.62 -1.65
N SER A 52 -1.45 -3.80 -1.20
CA SER A 52 -0.16 -4.02 -0.58
C SER A 52 0.61 -5.19 -1.20
N LEU A 53 1.93 -5.18 -1.02
CA LEU A 53 2.81 -6.32 -1.19
C LEU A 53 3.34 -6.77 0.16
N ASN A 54 3.65 -8.06 0.28
CA ASN A 54 4.15 -8.65 1.53
C ASN A 54 5.54 -9.31 1.35
N PRO A 55 6.58 -8.53 0.97
CA PRO A 55 7.94 -9.04 0.85
C PRO A 55 8.47 -9.54 2.20
N VAL A 56 9.43 -10.46 2.16
CA VAL A 56 10.24 -10.81 3.33
C VAL A 56 11.31 -9.75 3.51
N VAL A 57 11.31 -9.09 4.66
CA VAL A 57 12.26 -8.01 4.98
C VAL A 57 13.33 -8.52 5.94
N ASN A 58 14.59 -8.17 5.67
CA ASN A 58 15.74 -8.53 6.50
C ASN A 58 15.88 -10.04 6.76
N CYS A 59 15.31 -10.89 5.89
CA CYS A 59 15.21 -12.34 6.08
C CYS A 59 14.47 -12.77 7.37
N LYS A 60 13.70 -11.87 8.00
CA LYS A 60 13.05 -12.13 9.30
C LYS A 60 11.56 -12.44 9.19
N GLY A 61 10.84 -11.76 8.30
CA GLY A 61 9.42 -11.98 8.17
C GLY A 61 8.78 -11.17 7.05
N ARG A 62 7.54 -11.54 6.71
CA ARG A 62 6.71 -10.77 5.79
C ARG A 62 6.30 -9.45 6.44
N VAL A 63 6.28 -8.40 5.64
CA VAL A 63 5.92 -7.04 6.06
C VAL A 63 4.93 -6.47 5.06
N GLU A 64 3.81 -5.95 5.54
CA GLU A 64 2.87 -5.22 4.68
C GLU A 64 3.53 -3.93 4.17
N THR A 65 3.58 -3.79 2.85
CA THR A 65 4.16 -2.62 2.16
C THR A 65 3.15 -2.02 1.20
N ILE A 66 2.97 -0.71 1.25
CA ILE A 66 2.11 0.02 0.32
C ILE A 66 2.98 0.60 -0.79
N LEU A 67 2.55 0.42 -2.04
CA LEU A 67 3.17 1.06 -3.19
C LEU A 67 2.68 2.51 -3.28
N ASP A 68 3.62 3.45 -3.26
CA ASP A 68 3.30 4.86 -3.35
C ASP A 68 4.28 5.58 -4.27
N SER A 69 3.94 5.64 -5.56
CA SER A 69 4.73 6.37 -6.55
C SER A 69 4.77 7.89 -6.30
N GLY A 70 3.92 8.40 -5.40
CA GLY A 70 3.97 9.79 -4.92
C GLY A 70 5.06 10.04 -3.89
N SER A 71 5.60 8.99 -3.24
CA SER A 71 6.70 9.11 -2.29
C SER A 71 8.05 9.09 -3.00
N GLN A 72 8.91 10.08 -2.71
CA GLN A 72 10.29 10.12 -3.24
C GLN A 72 11.26 9.21 -2.48
N ILE A 73 10.82 8.60 -1.38
CA ILE A 73 11.65 7.78 -0.48
C ILE A 73 10.95 6.47 -0.10
N VAL A 74 11.72 5.54 0.46
CA VAL A 74 11.19 4.35 1.13
C VAL A 74 11.17 4.62 2.64
N CYS A 75 10.01 4.39 3.27
CA CYS A 75 9.80 4.65 4.69
C CYS A 75 9.34 3.40 5.42
N MET A 76 9.66 3.28 6.69
CA MET A 76 9.19 2.21 7.57
C MET A 76 8.85 2.74 8.97
N ALA A 77 7.83 2.18 9.59
CA ALA A 77 7.49 2.45 10.99
C ALA A 77 8.60 1.92 11.92
N LEU A 78 8.95 2.67 12.97
CA LEU A 78 9.94 2.28 13.96
C LEU A 78 9.58 0.96 14.63
N ALA A 79 8.31 0.75 14.96
CA ALA A 79 7.84 -0.51 15.53
C ALA A 79 8.18 -1.71 14.64
N GLU A 80 8.05 -1.54 13.32
CA GLU A 80 8.36 -2.59 12.35
C GLU A 80 9.86 -2.78 12.15
N ALA A 81 10.62 -1.69 12.12
CA ALA A 81 12.09 -1.73 12.06
C ALA A 81 12.67 -2.49 13.26
N LEU A 82 12.14 -2.26 14.46
CA LEU A 82 12.48 -3.00 15.67
C LEU A 82 12.09 -4.49 15.54
N ARG A 83 10.87 -4.78 15.08
CA ARG A 83 10.34 -6.14 14.92
C ARG A 83 11.20 -6.99 13.97
N VAL A 84 11.64 -6.41 12.86
CA VAL A 84 12.51 -7.09 11.88
C VAL A 84 14.01 -6.91 12.16
N GLY A 85 14.36 -6.31 13.30
CA GLY A 85 15.74 -6.21 13.79
C GLY A 85 16.66 -5.38 12.90
N LEU A 86 16.17 -4.25 12.37
CA LEU A 86 17.00 -3.32 11.61
C LEU A 86 17.87 -2.49 12.54
N THR A 87 19.10 -2.22 12.09
CA THR A 87 19.94 -1.14 12.60
C THR A 87 19.82 0.06 11.68
N TRP A 88 19.82 1.26 12.24
CA TRP A 88 19.80 2.51 11.48
C TRP A 88 20.81 3.51 12.05
N ASP A 89 21.18 4.46 11.21
CA ASP A 89 22.03 5.59 11.54
C ASP A 89 21.13 6.75 12.02
N PRO A 90 21.17 7.13 13.32
CA PRO A 90 20.30 8.16 13.88
C PRO A 90 20.70 9.58 13.48
N ASP A 91 21.91 9.76 12.95
CA ASP A 91 22.43 11.07 12.55
C ASP A 91 21.98 11.46 11.14
N ILE A 92 21.40 10.52 10.39
CA ILE A 92 20.87 10.76 9.05
C ILE A 92 19.35 10.83 9.11
N LYS A 93 18.88 12.05 9.32
CA LYS A 93 17.47 12.36 9.41
C LYS A 93 16.98 13.09 8.17
N LEU A 94 15.71 12.85 7.90
CA LEU A 94 14.94 13.48 6.84
C LEU A 94 13.69 14.10 7.48
N CYS A 95 13.49 15.39 7.21
CA CYS A 95 12.28 16.12 7.58
C CYS A 95 11.28 16.03 6.43
N MET A 96 10.15 15.38 6.68
CA MET A 96 9.04 15.31 5.73
C MET A 96 7.98 16.35 6.12
N GLU A 97 7.72 17.30 5.24
CA GLU A 97 6.52 18.12 5.35
C GLU A 97 5.33 17.32 4.80
N SER A 98 4.39 16.98 5.69
CA SER A 98 3.17 16.29 5.28
C SER A 98 2.15 17.28 4.70
N ALA A 99 1.12 16.76 4.03
CA ALA A 99 0.08 17.58 3.38
C ALA A 99 -0.69 18.51 4.35
N ASN A 100 -0.60 18.28 5.67
CA ASN A 100 -1.21 19.12 6.69
C ASN A 100 -0.22 20.16 7.29
N LYS A 101 0.95 20.36 6.67
CA LYS A 101 2.05 21.24 7.11
C LYS A 101 2.72 20.84 8.43
N GLN A 102 2.47 19.64 8.95
CA GLN A 102 3.26 19.08 10.04
C GLN A 102 4.57 18.52 9.46
N VAL A 103 5.68 18.93 10.07
CA VAL A 103 6.98 18.36 9.79
C VAL A 103 7.14 17.11 10.65
N ASN A 104 7.22 15.95 9.99
CA ASN A 104 7.54 14.68 10.62
C ASN A 104 9.01 14.37 10.33
N GLU A 105 9.82 14.23 11.36
CA GLU A 105 11.24 13.91 11.22
C GLU A 105 11.43 12.39 11.33
N SER A 106 12.24 11.81 10.45
CA SER A 106 12.66 10.42 10.60
C SER A 106 13.65 10.26 11.76
N VAL A 107 13.59 9.12 12.43
CA VAL A 107 14.50 8.77 13.54
C VAL A 107 15.88 8.31 13.06
N GLY A 108 16.03 8.07 11.76
CA GLY A 108 17.30 7.70 11.13
C GLY A 108 17.13 6.95 9.81
N LEU A 109 18.27 6.52 9.24
CA LEU A 109 18.34 5.79 7.98
C LEU A 109 18.87 4.36 8.17
N ALA A 110 18.07 3.36 7.82
CA ALA A 110 18.53 1.98 7.67
C ALA A 110 19.05 1.77 6.23
N ARG A 111 20.32 1.38 6.11
CA ARG A 111 20.98 1.22 4.81
C ARG A 111 20.91 -0.20 4.30
N ASN A 112 20.75 -0.35 2.99
CA ASN A 112 20.83 -1.63 2.28
C ASN A 112 19.95 -2.71 2.92
N VAL A 113 18.69 -2.38 3.22
CA VAL A 113 17.75 -3.34 3.80
C VAL A 113 17.25 -4.27 2.68
N PRO A 114 17.39 -5.59 2.81
CA PRO A 114 16.94 -6.51 1.77
C PRO A 114 15.42 -6.75 1.86
N PHE A 115 14.75 -6.60 0.72
CA PHE A 115 13.34 -6.90 0.50
C PHE A 115 13.23 -8.01 -0.54
N THR A 116 12.77 -9.19 -0.12
CA THR A 116 12.57 -10.34 -1.02
C THR A 116 11.11 -10.41 -1.44
N PHE A 117 10.84 -10.14 -2.71
CA PHE A 117 9.47 -10.09 -3.26
C PHE A 117 9.02 -11.43 -3.85
N ALA A 118 9.95 -12.20 -4.38
CA ALA A 118 9.76 -13.54 -4.92
C ALA A 118 11.03 -14.35 -4.72
N GLU A 119 10.95 -15.67 -4.92
CA GLU A 119 12.13 -16.53 -4.91
C GLU A 119 13.18 -16.04 -5.92
N GLY A 120 14.41 -15.84 -5.44
CA GLY A 120 15.50 -15.31 -6.25
C GLY A 120 15.41 -13.83 -6.60
N PHE A 121 14.42 -13.08 -6.08
CA PHE A 121 14.27 -11.64 -6.33
C PHE A 121 14.34 -10.83 -5.04
N THR A 122 15.52 -10.27 -4.76
CA THR A 122 15.78 -9.41 -3.59
C THR A 122 16.27 -8.04 -4.03
N VAL A 123 15.67 -7.00 -3.46
CA VAL A 123 16.05 -5.60 -3.70
C VAL A 123 16.58 -5.01 -2.40
N TYR A 124 17.72 -4.33 -2.47
CA TYR A 124 18.30 -3.63 -1.32
C TYR A 124 17.88 -2.17 -1.37
N LEU A 125 17.13 -1.72 -0.35
CA LEU A 125 16.55 -0.38 -0.29
C LEU A 125 17.15 0.43 0.87
N GLN A 126 17.23 1.74 0.69
CA GLN A 126 17.55 2.69 1.75
C GLN A 126 16.24 3.11 2.42
N VAL A 127 16.08 2.86 3.72
CA VAL A 127 14.79 2.96 4.41
C VAL A 127 14.86 4.00 5.51
N HIS A 128 14.11 5.08 5.38
CA HIS A 128 13.94 6.07 6.44
C HIS A 128 12.95 5.56 7.50
N ILE A 129 13.34 5.64 8.76
CA ILE A 129 12.53 5.13 9.87
C ILE A 129 11.73 6.27 10.49
N PHE A 130 10.43 6.09 10.71
CA PHE A 130 9.55 7.09 11.33
C PHE A 130 8.88 6.51 12.57
N GLU A 131 8.69 7.30 13.63
CA GLU A 131 8.22 6.78 14.91
C GLU A 131 6.79 6.22 14.83
N LYS A 132 5.83 7.00 14.31
CA LYS A 132 4.39 6.65 14.27
C LYS A 132 3.73 7.04 12.94
N PRO A 133 4.24 6.57 11.79
CA PRO A 133 3.56 6.81 10.52
C PRO A 133 2.22 6.05 10.44
N ALA A 134 1.34 6.47 9.53
CA ALA A 134 0.04 5.82 9.29
C ALA A 134 0.13 4.51 8.45
N TYR A 135 1.35 4.04 8.18
CA TYR A 135 1.69 2.91 7.33
C TYR A 135 2.79 2.07 7.98
N THR A 136 2.87 0.79 7.63
CA THR A 136 3.96 -0.09 8.07
C THR A 136 5.23 0.19 7.26
N VAL A 137 5.11 0.17 5.93
CA VAL A 137 6.17 0.56 4.97
C VAL A 137 5.53 1.25 3.77
N LEU A 138 6.17 2.31 3.26
CA LEU A 138 5.91 2.87 1.94
C LEU A 138 7.05 2.54 1.00
N LEU A 139 6.73 1.88 -0.12
CA LEU A 139 7.63 1.71 -1.25
C LEU A 139 7.44 2.88 -2.20
N GLY A 140 8.36 3.84 -2.12
CA GLY A 140 8.37 5.00 -2.99
C GLY A 140 9.05 4.77 -4.34
N ARG A 141 9.25 5.88 -5.04
CA ARG A 141 9.95 5.99 -6.32
C ARG A 141 11.27 5.21 -6.40
N PRO A 142 12.14 5.13 -5.38
CA PRO A 142 13.36 4.34 -5.47
C PRO A 142 13.10 2.87 -5.83
N PHE A 143 12.03 2.27 -5.29
CA PHE A 143 11.63 0.91 -5.64
C PHE A 143 11.10 0.85 -7.08
N ASP A 144 10.20 1.77 -7.45
CA ASP A 144 9.60 1.79 -8.79
C ASP A 144 10.65 1.94 -9.89
N THR A 145 11.58 2.87 -9.73
CA THR A 145 12.62 3.14 -10.72
C THR A 145 13.62 2.00 -10.80
N LEU A 146 13.98 1.39 -9.68
CA LEU A 146 14.96 0.31 -9.64
C LEU A 146 14.42 -0.98 -10.27
N THR A 147 13.11 -1.22 -10.15
CA THR A 147 12.47 -2.44 -10.62
C THR A 147 11.66 -2.26 -11.90
N GLU A 148 11.67 -1.07 -12.51
CA GLU A 148 10.77 -0.71 -13.62
C GLU A 148 9.32 -1.17 -13.35
N SER A 149 8.84 -0.90 -12.14
CA SER A 149 7.57 -1.44 -11.66
C SER A 149 6.41 -0.97 -12.55
N ASN A 150 5.46 -1.87 -12.81
CA ASN A 150 4.24 -1.56 -13.55
C ASN A 150 3.03 -2.14 -12.84
N ILE A 151 2.07 -1.29 -12.47
CA ILE A 151 0.85 -1.69 -11.78
C ILE A 151 -0.30 -1.69 -12.78
N GLN A 152 -0.94 -2.85 -12.92
CA GLN A 152 -2.19 -3.01 -13.64
C GLN A 152 -3.33 -3.07 -12.61
N ASN A 153 -4.14 -2.01 -12.54
CA ASN A 153 -5.36 -1.98 -11.73
C ASN A 153 -6.52 -2.61 -12.51
N LEU A 154 -7.29 -3.48 -11.86
CA LEU A 154 -8.42 -4.20 -12.43
C LEU A 154 -9.74 -3.63 -11.92
N GLN A 155 -10.82 -3.76 -12.70
CA GLN A 155 -12.13 -3.18 -12.36
C GLN A 155 -12.74 -3.75 -11.08
N ASP A 156 -12.39 -4.99 -10.72
CA ASP A 156 -12.83 -5.61 -9.48
C ASP A 156 -12.20 -4.98 -8.22
N GLY A 157 -11.15 -4.15 -8.40
CA GLY A 157 -10.39 -3.49 -7.34
C GLY A 157 -9.10 -4.23 -6.96
N SER A 158 -8.79 -5.34 -7.61
CA SER A 158 -7.50 -6.01 -7.48
C SER A 158 -6.44 -5.31 -8.34
N ALA A 159 -5.17 -5.58 -8.05
CA ALA A 159 -4.07 -5.08 -8.85
C ALA A 159 -2.97 -6.15 -8.97
N ILE A 160 -2.29 -6.14 -10.11
CA ILE A 160 -1.12 -6.96 -10.39
C ILE A 160 0.04 -5.99 -10.59
N ILE A 161 1.17 -6.25 -9.93
CA ILE A 161 2.40 -5.51 -10.18
C ILE A 161 3.40 -6.39 -10.88
N THR A 162 3.98 -5.89 -11.97
CA THR A 162 5.11 -6.52 -12.62
C THR A 162 6.38 -5.77 -12.25
N ILE A 163 7.38 -6.50 -11.78
CA ILE A 163 8.72 -5.97 -11.46
C ILE A 163 9.76 -6.63 -12.35
N ARG A 164 10.82 -5.90 -12.68
CA ARG A 164 11.97 -6.33 -13.48
C ARG A 164 13.21 -6.35 -12.60
N ASP A 165 13.98 -7.42 -12.69
CA ASP A 165 15.30 -7.49 -12.06
C ASP A 165 16.30 -6.79 -13.00
N PRO A 166 16.92 -5.68 -12.58
CA PRO A 166 17.88 -4.98 -13.42
C PRO A 166 19.12 -5.81 -13.75
N ASN A 167 19.47 -6.80 -12.92
CA ASN A 167 20.66 -7.64 -13.12
C ASN A 167 20.41 -8.75 -14.14
N THR A 168 19.25 -9.43 -14.06
CA THR A 168 18.94 -10.58 -14.92
C THR A 168 18.00 -10.24 -16.08
N GLY A 169 17.36 -9.08 -16.04
CA GLY A 169 16.31 -8.68 -16.97
C GLY A 169 15.00 -9.45 -16.83
N ARG A 170 14.92 -10.42 -15.91
CA ARG A 170 13.72 -11.24 -15.68
C ARG A 170 12.59 -10.37 -15.13
N ARG A 171 11.37 -10.65 -15.58
CA ARG A 171 10.15 -9.99 -15.11
C ARG A 171 9.34 -10.96 -14.27
N THR A 172 8.82 -10.49 -13.15
CA THR A 172 7.98 -11.24 -12.23
C THR A 172 6.69 -10.47 -12.00
N ALA A 173 5.56 -11.12 -12.27
CA ALA A 173 4.24 -10.59 -11.92
C ALA A 173 3.87 -11.06 -10.50
N LEU A 174 3.48 -10.14 -9.64
CA LEU A 174 3.10 -10.37 -8.25
C LEU A 174 1.64 -9.95 -8.05
N PRO A 175 0.81 -10.80 -7.42
CA PRO A 175 -0.49 -10.38 -6.97
C PRO A 175 -0.33 -9.39 -5.81
N THR A 176 -1.17 -8.37 -5.77
CA THR A 176 -1.30 -7.51 -4.58
C THR A 176 -2.35 -8.07 -3.63
N MET A 177 -2.26 -7.71 -2.35
CA MET A 177 -3.25 -8.02 -1.33
C MET A 177 -4.03 -6.76 -0.94
N GLU A 178 -5.21 -6.90 -0.32
CA GLU A 178 -5.83 -5.75 0.33
C GLU A 178 -5.06 -5.40 1.60
N ARG A 179 -4.81 -4.11 1.80
CA ARG A 179 -4.22 -3.59 3.02
C ARG A 179 -5.03 -4.03 4.26
N GLY A 180 -4.34 -4.47 5.30
CA GLY A 180 -4.90 -4.96 6.54
C GLY A 180 -5.35 -6.43 6.49
N LYS A 181 -5.25 -7.10 5.34
CA LYS A 181 -5.51 -8.54 5.22
C LYS A 181 -4.20 -9.32 5.24
N VAL A 182 -4.10 -10.24 6.20
CA VAL A 182 -3.03 -11.25 6.26
C VAL A 182 -3.25 -12.28 5.15
N SER A 183 -2.18 -12.80 4.54
CA SER A 183 -2.30 -13.81 3.48
C SER A 183 -2.93 -15.10 4.04
N ARG A 184 -3.78 -15.78 3.26
CA ARG A 184 -4.44 -17.05 3.67
C ARG A 184 -3.44 -18.14 4.10
N GLU A 185 -2.20 -18.06 3.64
CA GLU A 185 -1.12 -18.99 3.97
C GLU A 185 -0.59 -18.81 5.39
N GLU A 186 -0.54 -17.58 5.90
CA GLU A 186 -0.17 -17.27 7.29
C GLU A 186 -1.29 -17.68 8.24
N SER A 187 -2.56 -17.51 7.84
CA SER A 187 -3.71 -17.97 8.63
C SER A 187 -3.66 -19.48 8.90
N ARG A 188 -3.24 -20.28 7.90
CA ARG A 188 -3.08 -21.74 8.07
C ARG A 188 -1.90 -22.11 8.98
N ARG A 189 -0.77 -21.40 8.89
CA ARG A 189 0.40 -21.66 9.76
C ARG A 189 0.16 -21.28 11.22
N GLU A 190 -0.63 -20.23 11.47
CA GLU A 190 -1.06 -19.87 12.83
C GLU A 190 -2.10 -20.83 13.41
N GLU A 191 -2.93 -21.45 12.58
CA GLU A 191 -3.84 -22.53 12.99
C GLU A 191 -3.10 -23.84 13.25
N GLU A 192 -2.10 -24.18 12.43
CA GLU A 192 -1.26 -25.38 12.60
C GLU A 192 -0.30 -25.28 13.80
N ALA A 193 0.16 -24.07 14.17
CA ALA A 193 0.99 -23.85 15.36
C ALA A 193 0.20 -23.84 16.68
N LYS A 194 -1.12 -23.98 16.64
CA LYS A 194 -2.01 -24.07 17.81
C LYS A 194 -2.36 -25.50 18.23
N PHE A 195 -1.73 -26.52 17.63
CA PHE A 195 -1.89 -27.92 17.98
C PHE A 195 -0.56 -28.58 18.34
#